data_AF-A0A7Z8VPP2-F1
#
_entry.id   AF-A0A7Z8VPP2-F1
#
_cell.length_a   1.000
_cell.length_b   1.000
_cell.length_c   1.000
_cell.angle_alpha   90.00
_cell.angle_beta   90.00
_cell.angle_gamma   90.00
#
_symmetry.space_group_name_H-M   'P 1'
#
loop_
_entity.id
_entity.type
_entity.pdbx_description
1 polymer ?
#
loop_
_entity_poly.entity_id
_entity_poly.type
_entity_poly.pdbx_seq_one_letter_code
_entity_poly.pdbx_strand_id
1 'polypeptide(L)' 'VISDGSYGVEKGLFFSFPVQVSSSGEVSIVQELEIDDFSKSCIKASVQELKDERKAIKHLL' A
#
# COMPACT_ATOMS: atom_id res chain seq x y z
N VAL A 1 5.97 -2.34 0.16
CA VAL A 1 6.33 -2.21 -1.28
C VAL A 1 5.77 -0.90 -1.81
N ILE A 2 6.27 -0.38 -2.93
CA ILE A 2 5.68 0.82 -3.56
C ILE A 2 4.36 0.40 -4.20
N SER A 3 3.25 1.04 -3.80
CA SER A 3 1.92 0.76 -4.34
C SER A 3 1.89 1.03 -5.84
N ASP A 4 1.29 0.11 -6.59
CA ASP A 4 0.94 0.24 -8.01
C ASP A 4 -0.48 0.77 -8.24
N GLY A 5 -1.26 0.98 -7.17
CA GLY A 5 -2.70 1.30 -7.21
C GLY A 5 -3.59 0.20 -6.64
N SER A 6 -3.02 -0.97 -6.32
CA SER A 6 -3.74 -2.13 -5.79
C SER A 6 -4.58 -1.78 -4.55
N TYR A 7 -5.78 -2.35 -4.49
CA TYR A 7 -6.69 -2.26 -3.34
C TYR A 7 -7.07 -0.83 -2.91
N GLY A 8 -7.03 0.14 -3.85
CA GLY A 8 -7.40 1.53 -3.58
C GLY A 8 -6.32 2.34 -2.86
N VAL A 9 -5.10 1.80 -2.76
CA VAL A 9 -3.94 2.50 -2.20
C VAL A 9 -3.26 3.32 -3.28
N GLU A 10 -3.08 4.62 -3.05
CA GLU A 10 -2.49 5.55 -4.04
C GLU A 10 -1.13 5.08 -4.57
N LYS A 11 -0.96 5.10 -5.90
CA LYS A 11 0.29 4.72 -6.56
C LYS A 11 1.47 5.56 -6.06
N GLY A 12 2.61 4.93 -5.81
CA GLY A 12 3.80 5.60 -5.29
C GLY A 12 3.82 5.75 -3.76
N LEU A 13 2.74 5.43 -3.05
CA LEU A 13 2.76 5.33 -1.60
C LEU A 13 3.46 4.03 -1.19
N PHE A 14 4.38 4.10 -0.23
CA PHE A 14 4.94 2.89 0.36
C PHE A 14 3.93 2.32 1.37
N PHE A 15 3.43 1.12 1.09
CA PHE A 15 2.40 0.47 1.90
C PHE A 15 2.66 -1.05 1.99
N SER A 16 2.15 -1.69 3.03
CA SER A 16 2.27 -3.14 3.21
C SER A 16 1.17 -3.86 2.42
N PHE A 17 1.53 -4.89 1.67
CA PHE A 17 0.59 -5.66 0.86
C PHE A 17 0.86 -7.17 1.03
N PRO A 18 -0.14 -8.02 0.80
CA PRO A 18 0.11 -9.42 0.52
C PRO A 18 0.96 -9.51 -0.76
N VAL A 19 2.11 -10.14 -0.66
CA VAL A 19 3.05 -10.26 -1.78
C VAL A 19 3.48 -11.71 -1.99
N GLN A 20 3.81 -12.04 -3.22
CA GLN A 20 4.59 -13.22 -3.56
C GLN A 20 6.03 -12.79 -3.83
N VAL A 21 6.97 -13.60 -3.38
CA VAL A 21 8.40 -13.40 -3.65
C VAL A 21 8.88 -14.57 -4.50
N SER A 22 9.39 -14.29 -5.69
CA SER A 22 9.96 -15.31 -6.56
C SER A 22 11.25 -15.88 -5.99
N SER A 23 11.73 -17.00 -6.55
CA SER A 23 13.05 -17.55 -6.21
C SER A 23 14.22 -16.62 -6.56
N SER A 24 14.02 -15.68 -7.49
CA SER A 24 14.97 -14.61 -7.83
C SER A 24 14.86 -13.37 -6.94
N GLY A 25 13.92 -13.35 -5.98
CA GLY A 25 13.71 -12.23 -5.06
C GLY A 25 12.81 -11.12 -5.61
N GLU A 26 12.18 -11.33 -6.76
CA GLU A 26 11.22 -10.38 -7.32
C GLU A 26 9.93 -10.40 -6.49
N VAL A 27 9.41 -9.22 -6.16
CA VAL A 27 8.23 -9.07 -5.32
C VAL A 27 7.05 -8.60 -6.19
N SER A 28 5.95 -9.35 -6.14
CA SER A 28 4.69 -8.99 -6.81
C SER A 28 3.57 -8.89 -5.78
N ILE A 29 2.72 -7.85 -5.90
CA ILE A 29 1.50 -7.73 -5.09
C ILE A 29 0.51 -8.78 -5.58
N VAL A 30 0.00 -9.60 -4.67
CA VAL A 30 -1.09 -10.55 -4.96
C VAL A 30 -2.28 -9.75 -5.50
N GLN A 31 -2.91 -10.21 -6.57
CA GLN A 31 -4.03 -9.52 -7.20
C GLN A 31 -5.35 -10.26 -6.94
N GLU A 32 -6.47 -9.62 -7.29
CA GLU A 32 -7.82 -10.25 -7.31
C GLU A 32 -8.31 -10.76 -5.94
N LEU A 33 -7.83 -10.17 -4.84
CA LEU A 33 -8.40 -10.44 -3.51
C LEU A 33 -9.68 -9.63 -3.32
N GLU A 34 -10.75 -10.30 -2.92
CA GLU A 34 -11.94 -9.62 -2.43
C GLU A 34 -11.65 -9.01 -1.07
N ILE A 35 -11.87 -7.70 -0.97
CA ILE A 35 -11.69 -6.94 0.26
C ILE A 35 -13.07 -6.52 0.75
N ASP A 36 -13.47 -7.03 1.92
CA ASP A 36 -14.70 -6.63 2.57
C ASP A 36 -14.65 -5.18 3.07
N ASP A 37 -15.80 -4.66 3.49
CA ASP A 37 -15.91 -3.25 3.88
C ASP A 37 -15.13 -2.93 5.18
N PHE A 38 -14.99 -3.91 6.08
CA PHE A 38 -14.18 -3.77 7.28
C PHE A 38 -12.71 -3.56 6.90
N SER A 39 -12.16 -4.44 6.07
CA SER A 39 -10.78 -4.40 5.60
C SER A 39 -10.49 -3.15 4.78
N LYS A 40 -11.42 -2.73 3.90
CA LYS A 40 -11.34 -1.44 3.18
C LYS A 40 -11.23 -0.26 4.14
N SER A 41 -11.99 -0.27 5.24
CA SER A 41 -11.95 0.81 6.22
C SER A 41 -10.60 0.89 6.93
N CYS A 42 -10.02 -0.25 7.30
CA CYS A 42 -8.69 -0.35 7.91
C CYS A 42 -7.58 0.11 6.96
N ILE A 43 -7.64 -0.32 5.69
CA ILE A 43 -6.70 0.13 4.65
C ILE A 43 -6.78 1.65 4.51
N LYS A 44 -7.99 2.21 4.40
CA LYS A 44 -8.18 3.66 4.27
C LYS A 44 -7.61 4.45 5.45
N ALA A 45 -7.83 3.97 6.67
CA ALA A 45 -7.27 4.60 7.87
C ALA A 45 -5.74 4.62 7.85
N SER A 46 -5.13 3.48 7.54
CA SER A 46 -3.66 3.35 7.47
C SER A 46 -3.05 4.19 6.33
N VAL A 47 -3.72 4.24 5.18
CA VAL A 47 -3.31 5.09 4.04
C VAL A 47 -3.36 6.57 4.41
N GLN A 48 -4.35 6.99 5.18
CA GLN A 48 -4.46 8.37 5.63
C GLN A 48 -3.30 8.75 6.57
N GLU A 49 -2.98 7.89 7.53
CA GLU A 49 -1.84 8.08 8.43
C GLU A 49 -0.52 8.27 7.66
N LEU A 50 -0.22 7.39 6.70
CA LEU A 50 0.99 7.48 5.89
C LEU A 50 1.04 8.75 5.01
N LYS A 51 -0.11 9.25 4.56
CA LYS A 51 -0.16 10.53 3.83
C LYS A 51 0.19 11.70 4.74
N ASP A 52 -0.27 11.66 5.98
CA ASP A 52 0.03 12.70 6.96
C ASP A 52 1.51 12.65 7.38
N GLU A 53 2.09 11.46 7.55
CA GLU A 53 3.54 11.29 7.75
C GLU A 53 4.35 11.84 6.57
N ARG A 54 3.99 11.47 5.34
CA ARG A 54 4.65 11.98 4.12
C ARG A 54 4.55 13.49 4.02
N LYS A 55 3.41 14.07 4.41
CA LYS A 55 3.22 15.53 4.44
C LYS A 55 4.14 16.19 5.48
N ALA A 56 4.31 15.57 6.66
CA ALA A 56 5.19 16.09 7.71
C ALA A 56 6.66 16.15 7.26
N ILE A 57 7.13 15.14 6.53
CA ILE A 57 8.52 15.08 6.03
C ILE A 57 8.72 15.71 4.66
N LYS A 58 7.69 16.37 4.09
CA LYS A 58 7.74 16.92 2.73
C LYS A 58 8.92 17.88 2.48
N HIS A 59 9.47 18.47 3.53
CA HIS A 59 10.64 19.35 3.47
C HIS A 59 11.97 18.61 3.22
N LEU A 60 11.98 17.28 3.23
CA LEU A 60 13.16 16.43 2.99
C LEU A 60 13.16 15.78 1.58
N LEU A 61 12.16 16.09 0.76
CA LEU A 61 11.95 15.55 -0.60
C LEU A 61 12.20 16.63 -1.65
#